data_AF-A0A929GKW5-F1
#
_entry.id   AF-A0A929GKW5-F1
#
_cell.length_a   1.000
_cell.length_b   1.000
_cell.length_c   1.000
_cell.angle_alpha   90.00
_cell.angle_beta   90.00
_cell.angle_gamma   90.00
#
_symmetry.space_group_name_H-M   'P 1'
#
loop_
_entity.id
_entity.type
_entity.pdbx_description
1 polymer ?
#
loop_
_entity_poly.entity_id
_entity_poly.type
_entity_poly.pdbx_seq_one_letter_code
_entity_poly.pdbx_strand_id
1 'polypeptide(L)'
;MELVLTQQDIEPLSKQKKEPFIFCNEGLLISNYKKETSKNFFHSNPKSIFGIKQQIKSRQYQFTSSIETLLKLSIFVVALLIALV
;
A
#
# COMPACT_ATOMS: atom_id res chain seq x y z
N MET A 1 13.66 -10.73 -16.93
CA MET A 1 13.38 -9.98 -18.17
C MET A 1 14.36 -8.83 -18.20
N GLU A 2 15.50 -9.05 -18.84
CA GLU A 2 16.57 -8.06 -18.96
C GLU A 2 16.04 -6.84 -19.73
N LEU A 3 16.17 -5.64 -19.17
CA LEU A 3 15.88 -4.40 -19.89
C LEU A 3 17.06 -4.11 -20.83
N VAL A 4 16.94 -4.57 -22.08
CA VAL A 4 17.85 -4.17 -23.17
C VAL A 4 17.53 -2.71 -23.52
N LEU A 5 18.36 -1.79 -23.04
CA LEU A 5 18.32 -0.38 -23.43
C LEU A 5 18.84 -0.25 -24.86
N THR A 6 17.93 -0.21 -25.83
CA THR A 6 18.25 0.21 -27.20
C THR A 6 18.80 1.63 -27.15
N GLN A 7 20.07 1.82 -27.52
CA GLN A 7 20.65 3.13 -27.81
C GLN A 7 19.92 3.73 -29.01
N GLN A 8 18.87 4.49 -28.74
CA GLN A 8 18.37 5.48 -29.67
C GLN A 8 19.17 6.76 -29.40
N ASP A 9 19.76 7.34 -30.45
CA ASP A 9 20.47 8.62 -30.39
C ASP A 9 19.50 9.72 -29.93
N ILE A 10 19.49 9.96 -28.63
CA ILE A 10 18.73 11.04 -28.01
C ILE A 10 19.55 12.31 -28.24
N GLU A 11 19.05 13.17 -29.12
CA GLU A 11 19.52 14.53 -29.34
C GLU A 11 19.72 15.24 -27.98
N PRO A 12 20.90 15.82 -27.69
CA PRO A 12 21.22 16.26 -26.34
C PRO A 12 20.30 17.42 -25.93
N LEU A 13 19.37 17.12 -25.01
CA LEU A 13 18.49 18.10 -24.39
C LEU A 13 19.32 19.29 -23.88
N SER A 14 18.89 20.50 -24.25
CA SER A 14 19.55 21.78 -23.94
C SER A 14 20.09 21.78 -22.50
N LYS A 15 21.35 22.17 -22.32
CA LYS A 15 22.07 22.24 -21.03
C LYS A 15 21.22 22.97 -19.98
N GLN A 16 20.38 22.24 -19.24
CA GLN A 16 19.69 22.79 -18.08
C GLN A 16 20.76 23.11 -17.04
N LYS A 17 20.64 24.30 -16.41
CA LYS A 17 21.46 24.71 -15.27
C LYS A 17 21.48 23.56 -14.27
N LYS A 18 22.65 22.99 -14.02
CA LYS A 18 22.86 21.98 -12.99
C LYS A 18 22.66 22.66 -11.64
N GLU A 19 21.45 22.61 -11.11
CA GLU A 19 21.24 22.93 -9.71
C GLU A 19 22.05 21.93 -8.86
N PRO A 20 22.70 22.39 -7.78
CA PRO A 20 23.46 21.51 -6.92
C PRO A 20 22.52 20.47 -6.30
N PHE A 21 22.73 19.19 -6.68
CA PHE A 21 22.02 18.08 -6.07
C PHE A 21 22.52 17.89 -4.64
N ILE A 22 21.74 18.37 -3.67
CA ILE A 22 21.99 18.14 -2.26
C ILE A 22 21.37 16.78 -1.91
N PHE A 23 22.24 15.79 -1.66
CA PHE A 23 21.79 14.47 -1.22
C PHE A 23 21.33 14.54 0.24
N CYS A 24 20.03 14.79 0.45
CA CYS A 24 19.40 14.59 1.75
C CYS A 24 19.16 13.10 1.94
N ASN A 25 19.62 12.55 3.07
CA ASN A 25 19.48 11.14 3.44
C ASN A 25 18.04 10.82 3.91
N GLU A 26 17.04 11.25 3.13
CA GLU A 26 15.64 10.89 3.29
C GLU A 26 15.46 9.53 2.61
N GLY A 27 15.63 8.46 3.39
CA GLY A 27 15.86 7.10 2.87
C GLY A 27 14.97 6.70 1.70
N LEU A 28 15.58 6.15 0.63
CA LEU A 28 15.09 5.53 -0.63
C LEU A 28 13.78 6.03 -1.25
N LEU A 29 12.72 6.19 -0.48
CA LEU A 29 11.47 6.83 -0.85
C LEU A 29 11.61 8.33 -0.58
N ILE A 30 12.08 9.07 -1.59
CA ILE A 30 12.06 10.53 -1.64
C ILE A 30 10.71 11.03 -1.08
N SER A 31 10.74 12.03 -0.20
CA SER A 31 9.55 12.58 0.49
C SER A 31 8.38 12.86 -0.45
N ASN A 32 8.65 13.29 -1.69
CA ASN A 32 7.65 13.48 -2.73
C ASN A 32 7.01 12.17 -3.23
N TYR A 33 7.81 11.14 -3.53
CA TYR A 33 7.29 9.81 -3.88
C TYR A 33 6.46 9.21 -2.73
N LYS A 34 6.92 9.35 -1.49
CA LYS A 34 6.18 8.92 -0.30
C LYS A 34 4.83 9.63 -0.16
N LYS A 35 4.79 10.94 -0.46
CA LYS A 35 3.55 11.74 -0.41
C LYS A 35 2.55 11.30 -1.47
N GLU A 36 3.00 11.13 -2.72
CA GLU A 36 2.13 10.71 -3.82
C GLU A 36 1.65 9.26 -3.64
N THR A 37 2.51 8.34 -3.22
CA THR A 37 2.11 6.96 -2.92
C THR A 37 1.12 6.86 -1.76
N SER A 38 1.32 7.64 -0.69
CA SER A 38 0.36 7.73 0.41
C SER A 38 -0.98 8.26 -0.06
N LYS A 39 -0.98 9.34 -0.85
CA LYS A 39 -2.20 9.91 -1.42
C LYS A 39 -2.94 8.91 -2.31
N ASN A 40 -2.21 8.20 -3.17
CA ASN A 40 -2.75 7.16 -4.05
C ASN A 40 -3.23 5.92 -3.28
N PHE A 41 -2.63 5.60 -2.13
CA PHE A 41 -3.07 4.50 -1.28
C PHE A 41 -4.43 4.79 -0.65
N PHE A 42 -4.66 6.01 -0.15
CA PHE A 42 -5.93 6.39 0.46
C PHE A 42 -7.00 6.79 -0.57
N HIS A 43 -6.59 7.35 -1.70
CA HIS A 43 -7.47 7.84 -2.77
C HIS A 43 -7.27 7.04 -4.05
N SER A 44 -7.17 5.72 -3.94
CA SER A 44 -6.97 4.86 -5.11
C SER A 44 -8.19 4.90 -6.03
N ASN A 45 -7.96 4.93 -7.34
CA ASN A 45 -9.05 4.78 -8.32
C ASN A 45 -9.60 3.34 -8.22
N PRO A 46 -10.90 3.14 -7.91
CA PRO A 46 -11.47 1.80 -7.71
C PRO A 46 -11.47 0.94 -8.98
N LYS A 47 -11.33 1.54 -10.17
CA LYS A 47 -11.22 0.82 -11.45
C LYS A 47 -9.78 0.44 -11.82
N SER A 48 -8.79 0.92 -11.06
CA SER A 48 -7.38 0.55 -11.28
C SER A 48 -7.09 -0.85 -10.74
N ILE A 49 -6.12 -1.54 -11.33
CA ILE A 49 -5.68 -2.87 -10.87
C ILE A 49 -5.27 -2.82 -9.39
N PHE A 50 -4.58 -1.75 -8.98
CA PHE A 50 -4.19 -1.52 -7.60
C PHE A 50 -5.39 -1.35 -6.67
N GLY A 51 -6.35 -0.49 -7.05
CA GLY A 51 -7.56 -0.25 -6.27
C GLY A 51 -8.43 -1.50 -6.10
N ILE A 52 -8.60 -2.29 -7.17
CA ILE A 52 -9.32 -3.58 -7.12
C ILE A 52 -8.63 -4.54 -6.14
N LYS A 53 -7.30 -4.69 -6.24
CA LYS A 53 -6.53 -5.56 -5.33
C LYS A 53 -6.62 -5.09 -3.89
N GLN A 54 -6.52 -3.78 -3.66
CA GLN A 54 -6.62 -3.18 -2.33
C GLN A 54 -8.01 -3.40 -1.72
N GLN A 55 -9.08 -3.23 -2.51
CA GLN A 55 -10.44 -3.45 -2.07
C GLN A 55 -10.69 -4.91 -1.66
N ILE A 56 -10.22 -5.88 -2.46
CA ILE A 56 -10.34 -7.31 -2.12
C ILE A 56 -9.62 -7.59 -0.80
N LYS A 57 -8.39 -7.10 -0.65
CA LYS A 57 -7.58 -7.31 0.57
C LYS A 57 -8.23 -6.67 1.81
N SER A 58 -8.78 -5.47 1.67
CA SER A 58 -9.48 -4.76 2.75
C SER A 58 -10.72 -5.53 3.22
N ARG A 59 -11.54 -6.02 2.27
CA ARG A 59 -12.72 -6.83 2.58
C ARG A 59 -12.35 -8.13 3.30
N GLN A 60 -11.32 -8.83 2.82
CA GLN A 60 -10.85 -10.06 3.46
C GLN A 60 -10.45 -9.81 4.92
N TYR A 61 -9.70 -8.74 5.20
CA TYR A 61 -9.27 -8.38 6.56
C TYR A 61 -10.43 -8.00 7.49
N GLN A 62 -11.48 -7.33 6.98
CA GLN A 62 -12.66 -7.01 7.79
C GLN A 62 -13.41 -8.27 8.23
N PHE A 63 -13.61 -9.23 7.32
CA PHE A 63 -14.35 -10.45 7.64
C PHE A 63 -13.58 -11.37 8.60
N THR A 64 -12.27 -11.54 8.41
CA THR A 64 -11.46 -12.40 9.29
C THR A 64 -11.44 -11.90 10.73
N SER A 65 -11.32 -10.59 10.93
CA SER A 65 -11.32 -9.98 12.27
C SER A 65 -12.68 -10.12 12.97
N SER A 66 -13.77 -9.93 12.23
CA SER A 66 -15.13 -9.95 12.81
C SER A 66 -15.57 -11.37 13.18
N ILE A 67 -15.28 -12.36 12.34
CA ILE A 67 -15.67 -13.76 12.60
C ILE A 67 -14.90 -14.33 13.79
N GLU A 68 -13.60 -14.05 13.90
CA GLU A 68 -12.77 -14.52 15.00
C GLU A 68 -13.28 -14.01 16.36
N THR A 69 -13.61 -12.72 16.43
CA THR A 69 -14.13 -12.08 17.65
C THR A 69 -15.51 -12.60 18.03
N LEU A 70 -16.41 -12.76 17.07
CA LEU A 70 -17.73 -13.39 17.28
C LEU A 70 -17.62 -14.82 17.80
N LEU A 71 -16.73 -15.64 17.23
CA LEU A 71 -16.52 -17.01 17.65
C LEU A 71 -16.00 -17.09 19.09
N LYS A 72 -14.99 -16.28 19.43
CA LYS A 72 -14.44 -16.19 20.80
C LYS A 72 -15.49 -15.74 21.80
N LEU A 73 -16.28 -14.71 21.47
CA LEU A 73 -17.33 -14.19 22.33
C LEU A 73 -18.43 -15.23 22.58
N SER A 74 -18.86 -15.95 21.54
CA SER A 74 -19.85 -17.02 21.64
C SER A 74 -19.41 -18.12 22.61
N ILE A 75 -18.17 -18.61 22.45
CA ILE A 75 -17.59 -19.63 23.34
C ILE A 75 -17.53 -19.13 24.79
N PHE A 76 -17.16 -17.87 25.00
CA PHE A 76 -17.10 -17.27 26.33
C PHE A 76 -18.48 -17.21 27.00
N VAL A 77 -19.51 -16.82 26.26
CA VAL A 77 -20.90 -16.80 26.78
C VAL A 77 -21.37 -18.21 27.16
N VAL A 78 -21.09 -19.21 26.32
CA VAL A 78 -21.42 -20.61 26.63
C VAL A 78 -20.70 -21.09 27.89
N ALA A 79 -19.41 -20.78 28.03
CA ALA A 79 -18.63 -21.14 29.22
C ALA A 79 -19.18 -20.48 30.49
N LEU A 80 -19.59 -19.20 30.42
CA LEU A 80 -20.23 -18.51 31.53
C LEU A 80 -21.57 -19.14 31.92
N LEU A 81 -22.40 -19.51 30.94
CA LEU A 81 -23.66 -20.18 31.22
C LEU A 81 -23.44 -21.53 31.92
N ILE A 82 -22.43 -22.29 31.52
CA ILE A 82 -22.07 -23.55 32.17
C ILE A 82 -21.52 -23.32 33.58
N ALA A 83 -20.68 -22.30 33.78
CA ALA A 83 -20.07 -22.02 35.08
C ALA A 83 -21.04 -21.41 36.11
N LEU A 84 -22.11 -20.77 35.63
CA LEU A 84 -23.12 -20.12 36.46
C LEU A 84 -24.31 -21.03 36.80
N VAL A 85 -24.45 -22.16 36.08
CA VAL A 85 -25.34 -23.30 36.39
C VAL A 85 -24.67 -24.22 37.40
#